data_AF-B9MNG6-F1
#
_entry.id   AF-B9MNG6-F1
#
_cell.length_a   1.000
_cell.length_b   1.000
_cell.length_c   1.000
_cell.angle_alpha   90.00
_cell.angle_beta   90.00
_cell.angle_gamma   90.00
#
_symmetry.space_group_name_H-M   'P 1'
#
loop_
_entity.id
_entity.type
_entity.pdbx_description
1 polymer ?
#
loop_
_entity_poly.entity_id
_entity_poly.type
_entity_poly.pdbx_seq_one_letter_code
_entity_poly.pdbx_strand_id
1 'polypeptide(L)'
;MRFEDLRLVIVDDYQELNTMYTFWDLNTRIRHINMTIKQTSIEQRFDIITFDTPKKILHDYIHQDADVILGLHRLTYPQQNMIEVVKNRYGPDHLKIVCNL
;
A
#
# COMPACT_ATOMS: atom_id res chain seq x y z
N MET A 1 5.77 -0.74 27.45
CA MET A 1 5.91 -0.21 26.08
C MET A 1 4.55 0.37 25.72
N ARG A 2 4.42 1.69 25.57
CA ARG A 2 3.14 2.33 25.22
C ARG A 2 3.08 2.43 23.70
N PHE A 3 1.96 2.03 23.11
CA PHE A 3 1.76 2.09 21.66
C PHE A 3 1.81 3.53 21.11
N GLU A 4 1.76 4.54 21.98
CA GLU A 4 1.88 5.97 21.70
C GLU A 4 3.19 6.37 20.98
N ASP A 5 4.25 5.57 21.10
CA ASP A 5 5.55 5.84 20.45
C ASP A 5 5.71 5.14 19.08
N LEU A 6 4.79 4.24 18.70
CA LEU A 6 4.82 3.60 17.38
C LEU A 6 4.38 4.61 16.33
N ARG A 7 5.26 4.95 15.39
CA ARG A 7 4.92 5.83 14.26
C ARG A 7 4.70 5.08 12.95
N LEU A 8 4.97 3.77 12.93
CA LEU A 8 4.91 2.93 11.75
C LEU A 8 4.07 1.69 12.02
N VAL A 9 3.09 1.45 11.16
CA VAL A 9 2.30 0.21 11.12
C VAL A 9 2.56 -0.47 9.78
N ILE A 10 2.89 -1.75 9.83
CA ILE A 10 3.07 -2.58 8.64
C ILE A 10 1.94 -3.60 8.63
N VAL A 11 1.17 -3.63 7.54
CA VAL A 11 0.07 -4.57 7.32
C VAL A 11 0.43 -5.46 6.15
N ASP A 12 0.67 -6.74 6.44
CA ASP A 12 0.81 -7.77 5.42
C ASP A 12 -0.59 -8.22 4.96
N ASP A 13 -0.78 -8.31 3.66
CA ASP A 13 -2.05 -8.60 2.98
C ASP A 13 -3.28 -7.89 3.57
N TYR A 14 -3.39 -6.57 3.33
CA TYR A 14 -4.49 -5.77 3.87
C TYR A 14 -5.89 -6.23 3.40
N GLN A 15 -5.97 -7.04 2.34
CA GLN A 15 -7.23 -7.61 1.83
C GLN A 15 -7.86 -8.59 2.83
N GLU A 16 -7.09 -9.14 3.77
CA GLU A 16 -7.56 -10.04 4.82
C GLU A 16 -8.14 -9.30 6.04
N LEU A 17 -8.00 -7.98 6.12
CA LEU A 17 -8.52 -7.21 7.25
C LEU A 17 -10.03 -7.39 7.39
N ASN A 18 -10.45 -7.78 8.59
CA ASN A 18 -11.87 -7.96 8.86
C ASN A 18 -12.55 -6.59 8.98
N THR A 19 -13.72 -6.46 8.38
CA THR A 19 -14.51 -5.23 8.42
C THR A 19 -15.69 -5.40 9.37
N MET A 20 -16.01 -4.37 10.14
CA MET A 20 -17.21 -4.37 11.00
C MET A 20 -18.52 -4.48 10.21
N TYR A 21 -18.47 -4.17 8.91
CA TYR A 21 -19.60 -4.21 7.99
C TYR A 21 -19.50 -5.41 7.06
N THR A 22 -20.67 -5.95 6.69
CA THR A 22 -20.80 -6.93 5.60
C THR A 22 -20.95 -6.19 4.28
N PHE A 23 -20.14 -6.55 3.29
CA PHE A 23 -20.18 -5.97 1.95
C PHE A 23 -20.70 -6.99 0.95
N TRP A 24 -21.54 -6.53 0.01
CA TRP A 24 -22.11 -7.38 -1.04
C TRP A 24 -21.13 -7.65 -2.18
N ASP A 25 -20.13 -6.79 -2.38
CA ASP A 25 -19.11 -6.93 -3.40
C ASP A 25 -17.69 -6.66 -2.85
N LEU A 26 -16.72 -7.36 -3.43
CA LEU A 26 -15.32 -7.32 -3.00
C LEU A 26 -14.67 -5.95 -3.23
N ASN A 27 -15.05 -5.23 -4.29
CA ASN A 27 -14.44 -3.95 -4.64
C ASN A 27 -14.83 -2.86 -3.64
N THR A 28 -16.10 -2.81 -3.24
CA THR A 28 -16.59 -1.88 -2.20
C THR A 28 -15.94 -2.18 -0.86
N ARG A 29 -15.77 -3.47 -0.52
CA ARG A 29 -15.03 -3.86 0.70
C ARG A 29 -13.59 -3.35 0.66
N ILE A 30 -12.86 -3.59 -0.42
CA ILE A 30 -11.45 -3.19 -0.53
C ILE A 30 -11.31 -1.66 -0.54
N ARG A 31 -12.22 -0.95 -1.23
CA ARG A 31 -12.28 0.51 -1.17
C ARG A 31 -12.52 1.01 0.25
N HIS A 32 -13.45 0.40 0.98
CA HIS A 32 -13.71 0.76 2.37
C HIS A 32 -12.45 0.57 3.22
N ILE A 33 -11.77 -0.57 3.10
CA ILE A 33 -10.52 -0.85 3.83
C ILE A 33 -9.45 0.21 3.51
N ASN A 34 -9.23 0.53 2.23
CA ASN A 34 -8.25 1.56 1.82
C ASN A 34 -8.56 2.93 2.43
N MET A 35 -9.82 3.34 2.39
CA MET A 35 -10.26 4.59 3.02
C MET A 35 -10.05 4.57 4.53
N THR A 36 -10.39 3.47 5.21
CA THR A 36 -10.20 3.32 6.66
C THR A 36 -8.73 3.38 7.06
N ILE A 37 -7.85 2.72 6.30
CA ILE A 37 -6.39 2.77 6.52
C ILE A 37 -5.91 4.22 6.36
N LYS A 38 -6.32 4.91 5.29
CA LYS A 38 -5.94 6.30 5.03
C LYS A 38 -6.41 7.24 6.14
N GLN A 39 -7.66 7.10 6.60
CA GLN A 39 -8.20 7.88 7.71
C GLN A 39 -7.43 7.61 9.01
N THR A 40 -7.17 6.34 9.32
CA THR A 40 -6.42 5.94 10.52
C THR A 40 -5.01 6.52 10.52
N SER A 41 -4.31 6.49 9.38
CA SER A 41 -2.99 7.13 9.21
C SER A 41 -3.03 8.62 9.58
N ILE A 42 -4.05 9.35 9.12
CA ILE A 42 -4.20 10.79 9.38
C ILE A 42 -4.56 11.06 10.85
N GLU A 43 -5.57 10.38 11.38
CA GLU A 43 -6.11 10.61 12.72
C GLU A 43 -5.10 10.24 13.81
N GLN A 44 -4.42 9.10 13.63
CA GLN A 44 -3.46 8.58 14.61
C GLN A 44 -2.03 9.05 14.34
N ARG A 45 -1.79 9.75 13.22
CA ARG A 45 -0.46 10.20 12.77
C ARG A 45 0.54 9.05 12.65
N PHE A 46 0.08 7.94 12.08
CA PHE A 46 0.92 6.80 11.75
C PHE A 46 1.24 6.78 10.27
N ASP A 47 2.49 6.46 9.97
CA ASP A 47 2.90 5.94 8.67
C ASP A 47 2.37 4.51 8.58
N ILE A 48 1.59 4.20 7.55
CA ILE A 48 1.06 2.85 7.34
C ILE A 48 1.59 2.33 6.01
N ILE A 49 2.29 1.20 6.05
CA ILE A 49 2.76 0.47 4.88
C ILE A 49 1.89 -0.77 4.72
N THR A 50 1.27 -0.91 3.56
CA THR A 50 0.48 -2.09 3.20
C THR A 50 1.15 -2.83 2.06
N PHE A 51 1.10 -4.17 2.10
CA PHE A 51 1.49 -5.01 0.97
C PHE A 51 0.24 -5.43 0.20
N ASP A 52 0.33 -5.32 -1.13
CA ASP A 52 -0.74 -5.75 -2.04
C ASP A 52 -0.19 -6.73 -3.07
N THR A 53 -1.00 -7.73 -3.41
CA THR A 53 -0.71 -8.61 -4.53
C THR A 53 -1.44 -8.08 -5.76
N PRO A 54 -0.72 -7.71 -6.84
CA PRO A 54 -1.33 -7.02 -7.98
C PRO A 54 -2.38 -7.90 -8.67
N LYS A 55 -3.66 -7.65 -8.38
CA LYS A 55 -4.81 -8.10 -9.17
C LYS A 55 -5.29 -6.91 -10.00
N LYS A 56 -5.36 -7.05 -11.33
CA LYS A 56 -5.69 -5.97 -12.30
C LYS A 56 -6.93 -5.12 -11.92
N ILE A 57 -7.89 -5.70 -11.21
CA ILE A 57 -9.20 -5.08 -10.92
C ILE A 57 -9.13 -4.09 -9.73
N LEU A 58 -8.10 -4.18 -8.87
CA LEU A 58 -8.01 -3.39 -7.64
C LEU A 58 -7.11 -2.15 -7.77
N HIS A 59 -6.45 -2.02 -8.91
CA HIS A 59 -5.40 -1.02 -9.13
C HIS A 59 -5.95 0.41 -9.04
N ASP A 60 -7.16 0.67 -9.55
CA ASP A 60 -7.71 2.02 -9.62
C ASP A 60 -8.06 2.61 -8.24
N TYR A 61 -8.55 1.79 -7.31
CA TYR A 61 -8.93 2.24 -5.97
C TYR A 61 -7.71 2.52 -5.10
N ILE A 62 -6.73 1.61 -5.12
CA ILE A 62 -5.46 1.78 -4.40
C ILE A 62 -4.74 3.02 -4.93
N HIS A 63 -4.77 3.22 -6.24
CA HIS A 63 -4.15 4.37 -6.89
C HIS A 63 -4.74 5.71 -6.47
N GLN A 64 -5.99 5.77 -6.03
CA GLN A 64 -6.58 7.03 -5.55
C GLN A 64 -6.11 7.36 -4.13
N ASP A 65 -6.23 6.40 -3.20
CA ASP A 65 -6.11 6.68 -1.77
C ASP A 65 -4.67 6.63 -1.24
N ALA A 66 -3.80 5.79 -1.80
CA ALA A 66 -2.41 5.67 -1.35
C ALA A 66 -1.62 6.93 -1.70
N ASP A 67 -0.84 7.50 -0.76
CA ASP A 67 0.00 8.66 -1.10
C ASP A 67 1.24 8.26 -1.91
N VAL A 68 1.80 7.08 -1.62
CA VAL A 68 2.95 6.51 -2.30
C VAL A 68 2.66 5.07 -2.67
N ILE A 69 2.99 4.67 -3.90
CA ILE A 69 2.87 3.28 -4.38
C ILE A 69 4.22 2.85 -4.92
N LEU A 70 4.71 1.74 -4.41
CA LEU A 70 5.98 1.14 -4.81
C LEU A 70 5.71 -0.20 -5.51
N GLY A 71 6.13 -0.30 -6.77
CA GLY A 71 6.17 -1.53 -7.54
C GLY A 71 7.43 -2.32 -7.19
N LEU A 72 7.27 -3.60 -6.85
CA LEU A 72 8.39 -4.51 -6.63
C LEU A 72 8.54 -5.44 -7.84
N HIS A 73 9.70 -5.38 -8.49
CA HIS A 73 9.98 -6.13 -9.71
C HIS A 73 11.23 -6.99 -9.54
N ARG A 74 11.20 -8.18 -10.13
CA ARG A 74 12.38 -9.04 -10.26
C ARG A 74 12.84 -9.01 -11.72
N LEU A 75 13.99 -8.38 -11.95
CA LEU A 75 14.66 -8.37 -13.25
C LEU A 75 15.32 -9.73 -13.48
N THR A 76 15.21 -10.24 -14.70
CA THR A 76 15.68 -11.60 -15.03
C THR A 76 17.10 -11.60 -15.63
N TYR A 77 17.53 -10.50 -16.26
CA TYR A 77 18.86 -10.38 -16.89
C TYR A 77 19.42 -8.94 -16.82
N PRO A 78 20.42 -8.66 -15.97
CA PRO A 78 20.93 -9.51 -14.89
C PRO A 78 19.86 -9.74 -13.80
N GLN A 79 20.03 -10.80 -13.00
CA GLN A 79 19.10 -11.08 -11.89
C GLN A 79 19.26 -10.01 -10.80
N GLN A 80 18.28 -9.11 -10.69
CA GLN A 80 18.29 -7.98 -9.77
C GLN A 80 16.87 -7.70 -9.27
N ASN A 81 16.76 -7.00 -8.13
CA ASN A 81 15.48 -6.47 -7.67
C ASN A 81 15.38 -5.01 -8.07
N MET A 82 14.20 -4.56 -8.44
CA MET A 82 13.93 -3.17 -8.78
C MET A 82 12.71 -2.69 -8.00
N ILE A 83 12.84 -1.53 -7.38
CA ILE A 83 11.73 -0.78 -6.79
C ILE A 83 11.39 0.34 -7.77
N GLU A 84 10.14 0.38 -8.23
CA GLU A 84 9.58 1.46 -9.04
C GLU A 84 8.66 2.32 -8.17
N VAL A 85 8.88 3.63 -8.17
CA VAL A 85 7.93 4.58 -7.57
C VAL A 85 6.80 4.81 -8.57
N VAL A 86 5.73 4.02 -8.47
CA VAL A 86 4.57 4.11 -9.38
C VAL A 86 3.79 5.39 -9.14
N LYS A 87 3.62 5.76 -7.87
CA LYS A 87 2.96 7.01 -7.45
C LYS A 87 3.72 7.61 -6.29
N ASN A 88 3.86 8.93 -6.31
CA ASN A 88 4.33 9.70 -5.16
C ASN A 88 3.64 11.06 -5.12
N ARG A 89 2.76 11.25 -4.14
CA ARG A 89 2.04 12.52 -3.94
C ARG A 89 2.96 13.67 -3.54
N TYR A 90 4.11 13.38 -2.93
CA TYR A 90 4.95 14.38 -2.26
C TYR A 90 6.28 14.64 -2.96
N GLY A 91 6.53 14.00 -4.11
CA GLY A 91 7.83 14.06 -4.77
C GLY A 91 7.80 13.44 -6.16
N PRO A 92 8.97 13.07 -6.71
CA PRO A 92 9.05 12.52 -8.06
C PRO A 92 8.35 11.16 -8.12
N ASP A 93 7.64 10.95 -9.23
CA ASP A 93 7.07 9.66 -9.64
C ASP A 93 7.96 9.01 -10.73
N HIS A 94 7.67 7.75 -11.07
CA HIS A 94 8.35 6.94 -12.09
C HIS A 94 9.87 6.78 -11.90
N LEU A 95 10.37 6.98 -10.67
CA LEU A 95 11.75 6.71 -10.31
C LEU A 95 11.97 5.20 -10.18
N LYS A 96 13.06 4.70 -10.76
CA LYS A 96 13.45 3.28 -10.67
C LYS A 96 14.75 3.15 -9.89
N ILE A 97 14.70 2.36 -8.83
CA ILE A 97 15.85 2.04 -7.99
C ILE A 97 16.18 0.57 -8.22
N VAL A 98 17.34 0.32 -8.85
CA VAL A 98 17.85 -1.04 -9.05
C VAL A 98 18.68 -1.42 -7.83
N CYS A 99 18.27 -2.49 -7.16
CA CYS A 99 18.89 -3.00 -5.96
C CYS A 99 19.66 -4.29 -6.29
N ASN A 100 20.97 -4.27 -6.04
CA ASN A 100 21.77 -5.49 -5.94
C ASN A 100 21.58 -6.03 -4.52
N LEU A 101 20.54 -6.84 -4.31
CA LEU A 101 20.36 -7.63 -3.09
C LEU A 101 21.03 -8.98 -3.24
#